data_AF-A0A8B3RSX2-F1
#
_entry.id   AF-A0A8B3RSX2-F1
#
_cell.length_a   1.000
_cell.length_b   1.000
_cell.length_c   1.000
_cell.angle_alpha   90.00
_cell.angle_beta   90.00
_cell.angle_gamma   90.00
#
_symmetry.space_group_name_H-M   'P 1'
#
loop_
_entity.id
_entity.type
_entity.pdbx_description
1 polymer ?
#
loop_
_entity_poly.entity_id
_entity_poly.type
_entity_poly.pdbx_seq_one_letter_code
_entity_poly.pdbx_strand_id
1 'polypeptide(L)'
;MTDIHQQLRVIADNFREEGLDKPSYKVTVPETRLGVVFNSLDNTSLNMTDFDITAKTAEYLEYYTSKTWSADVDVKTIKTNNSIDMVFPQKELSASAPFVSNTNTRDLKYKFLKPINITFPKYIENIQLGTNEGYHLFSLSRVSVEDVFGMYNKNFTINYTLSKLNDSSYTLSTDYAYQIMNTPGQTSTRIYELQLFNNRTYQGYSDNTFQMTVPKKDINLNVTHKKVTESFKDTAGATIPAPTGFTQGKQTSITSNNYTFKQAGTLPETYKASNGKTYKFKGWYKGKTKPNTLTTTKAPSYAVTYDDNDDLNVVYEEIKVLEFPSRTYQFGFVDESGKRVDASTIDLTYDNWYGIGTEPPNNIPSAWATTKIETGIKANTKNNLKEIIYPVQYLETNSNDSFQFSAVNLRYQLPRIYKSISIQNQQGGFDAAY
;
A
#
# COMPACT_ATOMS: atom_id res chain seq x y z
N MET A 1 7.43 30.53 0.23
CA MET A 1 8.83 30.66 0.70
C MET A 1 9.42 31.91 0.10
N THR A 2 10.19 32.68 0.86
CA THR A 2 11.02 33.77 0.32
C THR A 2 12.04 33.14 -0.62
N ASP A 3 12.13 33.64 -1.86
CA ASP A 3 13.07 33.14 -2.86
C ASP A 3 14.49 33.19 -2.31
N ILE A 4 15.21 32.06 -2.31
CA ILE A 4 16.58 31.99 -1.82
C ILE A 4 17.46 33.00 -2.55
N HIS A 5 17.17 33.32 -3.82
CA HIS A 5 17.86 34.37 -4.55
C HIS A 5 17.63 35.76 -3.97
N GLN A 6 16.45 36.05 -3.42
CA GLN A 6 16.17 37.31 -2.74
C GLN A 6 16.96 37.42 -1.44
N GLN A 7 17.08 36.32 -0.68
CA GLN A 7 17.91 36.29 0.52
C GLN A 7 19.39 36.51 0.19
N LEU A 8 19.89 35.86 -0.86
CA LEU A 8 21.27 36.05 -1.35
C LEU A 8 21.53 37.51 -1.76
N ARG A 9 20.56 38.19 -2.39
CA ARG A 9 20.68 39.62 -2.73
C ARG A 9 20.83 40.49 -1.48
N VAL A 10 19.99 40.30 -0.46
CA VAL A 10 20.08 41.05 0.81
C VAL A 10 21.46 40.88 1.47
N ILE A 11 22.00 39.67 1.46
CA ILE A 11 23.34 39.40 2.01
C ILE A 11 24.41 40.14 1.19
N ALA A 12 24.29 40.15 -0.14
CA ALA A 12 25.22 40.86 -1.03
C ALA A 12 25.28 42.36 -0.74
N ASP A 13 24.12 42.98 -0.57
CA ASP A 13 24.02 44.42 -0.30
C ASP A 13 24.63 44.77 1.07
N ASN A 14 24.31 43.99 2.12
CA ASN A 14 24.90 44.17 3.45
C ASN A 14 26.43 44.05 3.44
N PHE A 15 26.97 43.06 2.72
CA PHE A 15 28.42 42.88 2.63
C PHE A 15 29.11 44.04 1.90
N ARG A 16 28.48 44.63 0.88
CA ARG A 16 29.01 45.79 0.15
C ARG A 16 29.15 47.03 1.02
N GLU A 17 28.20 47.27 1.93
CA GLU A 17 28.24 48.43 2.83
C GLU A 17 29.30 48.29 3.93
N GLU A 18 29.44 47.09 4.49
CA GLU A 18 30.27 46.87 5.68
C GLU A 18 31.66 46.25 5.41
N GLY A 19 31.83 45.46 4.35
CA GLY A 19 32.97 44.56 4.12
C GLY A 19 34.17 45.10 3.34
N LEU A 20 34.16 46.37 2.91
CA LEU A 20 35.18 46.93 2.03
C LEU A 20 36.49 47.28 2.77
N ASP A 21 37.52 46.43 2.66
CA ASP A 21 38.92 46.66 3.16
C ASP A 21 38.97 47.23 4.59
N LYS A 22 38.06 46.77 5.43
CA LYS A 22 38.05 47.08 6.85
C LYS A 22 38.79 45.99 7.62
N PRO A 23 39.53 46.36 8.68
CA PRO A 23 40.16 45.40 9.59
C PRO A 23 39.15 44.53 10.35
N SER A 24 37.87 44.90 10.29
CA SER A 24 36.73 44.15 10.80
C SER A 24 35.51 44.39 9.91
N TYR A 25 34.70 43.37 9.68
CA TYR A 25 33.43 43.52 8.97
C TYR A 25 32.34 42.65 9.57
N LYS A 26 31.08 42.98 9.23
CA LYS A 26 29.93 42.18 9.61
C LYS A 26 29.09 41.79 8.40
N VAL A 27 28.34 40.71 8.57
CA VAL A 27 27.37 40.22 7.60
C VAL A 27 26.16 39.72 8.36
N THR A 28 24.99 40.24 7.99
CA THR A 28 23.71 39.75 8.49
C THR A 28 23.16 38.70 7.53
N VAL A 29 23.08 37.47 8.02
CA VAL A 29 22.44 36.35 7.32
C VAL A 29 20.97 36.32 7.74
N PRO A 30 20.01 36.44 6.81
CA PRO A 30 18.58 36.37 7.12
C PRO A 30 18.18 34.96 7.60
N GLU A 31 16.97 34.82 8.15
CA GLU A 31 16.42 33.50 8.45
C GLU A 31 16.31 32.67 7.16
N THR A 32 16.91 31.48 7.17
CA THR A 32 16.87 30.54 6.04
C THR A 32 16.08 29.32 6.46
N ARG A 33 15.16 28.86 5.60
CA ARG A 33 14.41 27.62 5.79
C ARG A 33 14.74 26.65 4.67
N LEU A 34 14.96 25.39 5.05
CA LEU A 34 15.24 24.34 4.10
C LEU A 34 14.32 23.14 4.36
N GLY A 35 13.49 22.78 3.39
CA GLY A 35 12.59 21.64 3.49
C GLY A 35 13.27 20.32 3.17
N VAL A 36 12.96 19.29 3.97
CA VAL A 36 13.04 17.89 3.54
C VAL A 36 11.62 17.43 3.22
N VAL A 37 11.33 17.26 1.94
CA VAL A 37 10.00 16.91 1.41
C VAL A 37 9.89 15.40 1.25
N PHE A 38 8.78 14.83 1.74
CA PHE A 38 8.49 13.41 1.66
C PHE A 38 7.35 13.17 0.66
N ASN A 39 7.63 12.37 -0.36
CA ASN A 39 6.68 12.02 -1.42
C ASN A 39 6.35 10.52 -1.36
N SER A 40 5.07 10.18 -1.27
CA SER A 40 4.62 8.78 -1.39
C SER A 40 4.61 8.36 -2.86
N LEU A 41 5.29 7.26 -3.20
CA LEU A 41 5.30 6.71 -4.56
C LEU A 41 3.99 6.00 -4.94
N ASP A 42 3.23 5.56 -3.93
CA ASP A 42 1.93 4.93 -4.10
C ASP A 42 0.76 5.92 -3.95
N ASN A 43 1.02 7.23 -4.01
CA ASN A 43 0.06 8.33 -3.89
C ASN A 43 -0.85 8.26 -2.64
N THR A 44 -0.39 7.55 -1.61
CA THR A 44 -1.10 7.43 -0.34
C THR A 44 -0.64 8.55 0.59
N SER A 45 -1.57 9.20 1.29
CA SER A 45 -1.25 10.32 2.17
C SER A 45 -0.31 9.91 3.30
N LEU A 46 0.67 10.77 3.60
CA LEU A 46 1.62 10.57 4.69
C LEU A 46 1.16 11.32 5.94
N ASN A 47 1.20 10.65 7.10
CA ASN A 47 1.00 11.30 8.38
C ASN A 47 2.32 11.90 8.88
N MET A 48 2.57 13.18 8.59
CA MET A 48 3.83 13.86 8.94
C MET A 48 4.12 13.92 10.44
N THR A 49 3.14 13.70 11.33
CA THR A 49 3.40 13.63 12.77
C THR A 49 4.32 12.47 13.13
N ASP A 50 4.29 11.40 12.33
CA ASP A 50 4.98 10.15 12.58
C ASP A 50 6.42 10.11 12.00
N PHE A 51 6.78 11.12 11.20
CA PHE A 51 8.13 11.32 10.68
C PHE A 51 8.88 12.33 11.54
N ASP A 52 10.20 12.19 11.64
CA ASP A 52 11.03 13.18 12.32
C ASP A 52 12.39 13.32 11.66
N ILE A 53 13.01 14.50 11.82
CA ILE A 53 14.41 14.70 11.47
C ILE A 53 15.14 15.32 12.66
N THR A 54 16.33 14.79 12.95
CA THR A 54 17.28 15.38 13.89
C THR A 54 18.45 15.92 13.09
N ALA A 55 18.65 17.23 13.17
CA ALA A 55 19.72 17.92 12.48
C ALA A 55 20.52 18.77 13.48
N LYS A 56 21.83 18.82 13.29
CA LYS A 56 22.74 19.58 14.16
C LYS A 56 23.69 20.41 13.33
N THR A 57 24.06 21.58 13.85
CA THR A 57 25.15 22.39 13.32
C THR A 57 26.35 22.33 14.24
N ALA A 58 27.55 22.47 13.67
CA ALA A 58 28.77 22.71 14.40
C ALA A 58 29.46 23.95 13.81
N GLU A 59 30.31 24.60 14.61
CA GLU A 59 31.08 25.76 14.20
C GLU A 59 32.57 25.50 14.48
N TYR A 60 33.40 25.74 13.47
CA TYR A 60 34.84 25.78 13.57
C TYR A 60 35.30 27.23 13.58
N LEU A 61 36.06 27.59 14.60
CA LEU A 61 36.60 28.93 14.78
C LEU A 61 38.12 28.85 14.71
N GLU A 62 38.72 29.59 13.79
CA GLU A 62 40.16 29.71 13.64
C GLU A 62 40.55 31.18 13.74
N TYR A 63 41.26 31.49 14.82
CA TYR A 63 41.91 32.77 15.02
C TYR A 63 43.42 32.58 14.85
N TYR A 64 44.17 33.64 14.53
CA TYR A 64 45.61 33.52 14.22
C TYR A 64 46.45 32.87 15.34
N THR A 65 45.95 32.83 16.58
CA THR A 65 46.58 32.16 17.73
C THR A 65 45.91 30.87 18.18
N SER A 66 44.70 30.54 17.69
CA SER A 66 43.93 29.42 18.24
C SER A 66 42.95 28.80 17.24
N LYS A 67 42.64 27.53 17.45
CA LYS A 67 41.67 26.77 16.67
C LYS A 67 40.74 26.05 17.63
N THR A 68 39.44 26.25 17.49
CA THR A 68 38.45 25.67 18.41
C THR A 68 37.22 25.17 17.66
N TRP A 69 36.55 24.20 18.28
CA TRP A 69 35.30 23.63 17.83
C TRP A 69 34.22 23.98 18.83
N SER A 70 33.07 24.45 18.34
CA SER A 70 31.89 24.62 19.18
C SER A 70 31.30 23.26 19.54
N ALA A 71 30.48 23.23 20.59
CA ALA A 71 29.54 22.13 20.78
C ALA A 71 28.54 22.06 19.62
N ASP A 72 28.00 20.86 19.38
CA ASP A 72 26.90 20.67 18.44
C ASP A 72 25.65 21.42 18.93
N VAL A 73 24.96 22.09 18.02
CA VAL A 73 23.72 22.83 18.30
C VAL A 73 22.59 22.24 17.49
N ASP A 74 21.51 21.85 18.17
CA ASP A 74 20.31 21.32 17.51
C ASP A 74 19.66 22.37 16.61
N VAL A 75 19.24 21.94 15.42
CA VAL A 75 18.52 22.78 14.47
C VAL A 75 17.04 22.63 14.75
N LYS A 76 16.34 23.77 14.90
CA LYS A 76 14.89 23.78 15.05
C LYS A 76 14.24 23.26 13.78
N THR A 77 13.29 22.35 13.93
CA THR A 77 12.50 21.80 12.83
C THR A 77 11.03 22.24 12.93
N ILE A 78 10.38 22.40 11.78
CA ILE A 78 8.95 22.70 11.68
C ILE A 78 8.33 21.72 10.70
N LYS A 79 7.31 20.99 11.13
CA LYS A 79 6.58 20.06 10.26
C LYS A 79 5.52 20.82 9.46
N THR A 80 5.41 20.49 8.19
CA THR A 80 4.34 20.97 7.29
C THR A 80 3.48 19.77 6.83
N ASN A 81 2.59 19.97 5.85
CA ASN A 81 1.75 18.90 5.32
C ASN A 81 2.53 17.77 4.64
N ASN A 82 3.72 18.06 4.10
CA ASN A 82 4.55 17.08 3.36
C ASN A 82 6.06 17.29 3.52
N SER A 83 6.49 18.23 4.36
CA SER A 83 7.91 18.48 4.62
C SER A 83 8.21 18.60 6.10
N ILE A 84 9.49 18.46 6.42
CA ILE A 84 10.05 18.90 7.70
C ILE A 84 11.12 19.95 7.38
N ASP A 85 10.84 21.19 7.76
CA ASP A 85 11.67 22.34 7.45
C ASP A 85 12.67 22.58 8.58
N MET A 86 13.95 22.62 8.23
CA MET A 86 15.01 23.08 9.12
C MET A 86 15.06 24.61 9.11
N VAL A 87 15.07 25.21 10.30
CA VAL A 87 15.08 26.67 10.46
C VAL A 87 16.44 27.13 10.97
N PHE A 88 17.12 27.92 10.14
CA PHE A 88 18.35 28.61 10.49
C PHE A 88 17.98 30.06 10.80
N PRO A 89 17.98 30.47 12.08
CA PRO A 89 17.55 31.81 12.46
C PRO A 89 18.49 32.87 11.89
N GLN A 90 17.95 34.08 11.69
CA GLN A 90 18.76 35.24 11.34
C GLN A 90 19.92 35.40 12.32
N LYS A 91 21.13 35.65 11.80
CA LYS A 91 22.34 35.80 12.61
C LYS A 91 23.22 36.89 12.01
N GLU A 92 23.64 37.83 12.86
CA GLU A 92 24.74 38.74 12.54
C GLU A 92 26.05 38.02 12.84
N LEU A 93 26.97 38.04 11.88
CA LEU A 93 28.30 37.47 12.00
C LEU A 93 29.31 38.60 11.81
N SER A 94 30.43 38.50 12.51
CA SER A 94 31.54 39.44 12.37
C SER A 94 32.86 38.69 12.32
N ALA A 95 33.84 39.23 11.59
CA ALA A 95 35.21 38.74 11.59
C ALA A 95 36.18 39.92 11.68
N SER A 96 37.24 39.76 12.47
CA SER A 96 38.20 40.82 12.77
C SER A 96 39.59 40.25 13.08
N ALA A 97 40.49 40.26 12.10
CA ALA A 97 41.88 39.87 12.29
C ALA A 97 42.76 41.12 12.59
N PRO A 98 43.59 41.05 13.65
CA PRO A 98 44.41 42.19 14.03
C PRO A 98 45.60 42.34 13.09
N PHE A 99 46.10 43.56 12.92
CA PHE A 99 47.37 43.77 12.23
C PHE A 99 48.52 43.30 13.13
N VAL A 100 49.38 42.44 12.60
CA VAL A 100 50.61 42.03 13.26
C VAL A 100 51.75 42.19 12.25
N SER A 101 52.80 42.92 12.62
CA SER A 101 53.97 43.10 11.76
C SER A 101 54.59 41.74 11.43
N ASN A 102 54.95 41.52 10.16
CA ASN A 102 55.62 40.32 9.67
C ASN A 102 54.82 39.02 9.81
N THR A 103 53.51 39.07 10.05
CA THR A 103 52.67 37.87 10.15
C THR A 103 51.30 38.13 9.56
N ASN A 104 50.84 37.22 8.69
CA ASN A 104 49.45 37.23 8.25
C ASN A 104 48.58 36.71 9.39
N THR A 105 47.51 37.42 9.70
CA THR A 105 46.53 37.00 10.70
C THR A 105 45.23 36.60 10.02
N ARG A 106 44.42 35.83 10.75
CA ARG A 106 43.17 35.27 10.27
C ARG A 106 42.14 35.21 11.39
N ASP A 107 40.90 35.49 11.03
CA ASP A 107 39.70 35.16 11.80
C ASP A 107 38.73 34.46 10.85
N LEU A 108 38.58 33.14 10.98
CA LEU A 108 37.69 32.29 10.22
C LEU A 108 36.61 31.74 11.13
N LYS A 109 35.36 31.90 10.71
CA LYS A 109 34.18 31.26 11.30
C LYS A 109 33.54 30.40 10.24
N TYR A 110 33.50 29.09 10.48
CA TYR A 110 32.90 28.13 9.59
C TYR A 110 31.81 27.35 10.32
N LYS A 111 30.55 27.65 9.99
CA LYS A 111 29.40 26.92 10.50
C LYS A 111 28.86 26.00 9.42
N PHE A 112 28.56 24.76 9.78
CA PHE A 112 28.03 23.78 8.83
C PHE A 112 27.00 22.85 9.48
N LEU A 113 26.18 22.26 8.64
CA LEU A 113 25.23 21.23 9.01
C LEU A 113 25.90 19.85 8.98
N LYS A 114 25.73 19.10 10.06
CA LYS A 114 26.16 17.69 10.15
C LYS A 114 25.17 16.79 9.40
N PRO A 115 25.52 15.52 9.12
CA PRO A 115 24.57 14.56 8.55
C PRO A 115 23.26 14.53 9.33
N ILE A 116 22.15 14.50 8.59
CA ILE A 116 20.80 14.60 9.14
C ILE A 116 20.30 13.19 9.42
N ASN A 117 19.80 12.93 10.62
CA ASN A 117 19.15 11.67 10.93
C ASN A 117 17.65 11.80 10.67
N ILE A 118 17.11 10.92 9.83
CA ILE A 118 15.70 10.85 9.47
C ILE A 118 15.12 9.62 10.15
N THR A 119 14.05 9.81 10.91
CA THR A 119 13.29 8.73 11.55
C THR A 119 11.91 8.66 10.90
N PHE A 120 11.43 7.45 10.66
CA PHE A 120 10.18 7.21 9.95
C PHE A 120 9.36 6.10 10.63
N PRO A 121 8.04 6.06 10.38
CA PRO A 121 7.18 5.13 11.09
C PRO A 121 7.23 3.70 10.54
N LYS A 122 6.76 2.75 11.35
CA LYS A 122 6.84 1.30 11.08
C LYS A 122 6.12 0.87 9.80
N TYR A 123 5.16 1.67 9.35
CA TYR A 123 4.38 1.41 8.16
C TYR A 123 5.07 1.82 6.85
N ILE A 124 6.23 2.45 6.92
CA ILE A 124 7.07 2.74 5.74
C ILE A 124 8.05 1.59 5.54
N GLU A 125 8.10 1.08 4.32
CA GLU A 125 8.97 -0.03 3.92
C GLU A 125 10.36 0.46 3.53
N ASN A 126 10.41 1.55 2.75
CA ASN A 126 11.67 2.08 2.23
C ASN A 126 11.61 3.60 2.05
N ILE A 127 12.79 4.23 2.13
CA ILE A 127 13.03 5.63 1.78
C ILE A 127 14.16 5.68 0.77
N GLN A 128 13.99 6.48 -0.27
CA GLN A 128 15.01 6.71 -1.29
C GLN A 128 15.10 8.19 -1.66
N LEU A 129 16.23 8.59 -2.24
CA LEU A 129 16.39 9.94 -2.77
C LEU A 129 15.46 10.14 -3.97
N GLY A 130 14.73 11.26 -3.96
CA GLY A 130 14.01 11.75 -5.13
C GLY A 130 14.92 12.49 -6.10
N THR A 131 14.32 13.11 -7.12
CA THR A 131 15.03 14.04 -8.00
C THR A 131 15.40 15.28 -7.19
N ASN A 132 16.71 15.49 -7.01
CA ASN A 132 17.27 16.62 -6.29
C ASN A 132 18.13 17.44 -7.24
N GLU A 133 18.02 18.76 -7.16
CA GLU A 133 18.91 19.67 -7.88
C GLU A 133 20.19 19.91 -7.06
N GLY A 134 21.21 20.45 -7.71
CA GLY A 134 22.46 20.83 -7.04
C GLY A 134 22.28 21.98 -6.05
N TYR A 135 23.34 22.74 -5.81
CA TYR A 135 23.32 23.84 -4.84
C TYR A 135 23.68 25.20 -5.45
N HIS A 136 23.38 26.25 -4.70
CA HIS A 136 23.96 27.56 -4.89
C HIS A 136 25.17 27.71 -3.97
N LEU A 137 26.36 27.83 -4.56
CA LEU A 137 27.48 28.43 -3.84
C LEU A 137 27.36 29.93 -3.99
N PHE A 138 27.08 30.61 -2.89
CA PHE A 138 27.12 32.06 -2.85
C PHE A 138 28.43 32.47 -2.18
N SER A 139 29.28 33.22 -2.89
CA SER A 139 30.54 33.73 -2.36
C SER A 139 30.65 35.21 -2.67
N LEU A 140 31.03 35.99 -1.67
CA LEU A 140 31.33 37.41 -1.77
C LEU A 140 32.74 37.60 -1.24
N SER A 141 33.67 38.01 -2.09
CA SER A 141 35.06 38.21 -1.71
C SER A 141 35.55 39.57 -2.14
N ARG A 142 36.35 40.18 -1.28
CA ARG A 142 37.27 41.25 -1.66
C ARG A 142 38.68 40.76 -1.37
N VAL A 143 39.46 40.56 -2.41
CA VAL A 143 40.88 40.20 -2.33
C VAL A 143 41.66 41.40 -2.84
N SER A 144 42.72 41.80 -2.14
CA SER A 144 43.48 43.02 -2.41
C SER A 144 43.66 43.33 -3.92
N VAL A 145 43.34 44.58 -4.30
CA VAL A 145 43.42 45.24 -5.62
C VAL A 145 42.46 44.82 -6.75
N GLU A 146 41.58 43.82 -6.58
CA GLU A 146 40.48 43.55 -7.52
C GLU A 146 39.13 43.37 -6.80
N ASP A 147 38.14 44.18 -7.14
CA ASP A 147 36.76 44.00 -6.70
C ASP A 147 36.14 42.81 -7.46
N VAL A 148 36.41 41.58 -7.02
CA VAL A 148 35.72 40.39 -7.54
C VAL A 148 34.35 40.26 -6.86
N PHE A 149 33.44 41.18 -7.18
CA PHE A 149 32.01 41.01 -6.91
C PHE A 149 31.41 40.03 -7.92
N GLY A 150 31.62 38.74 -7.67
CA GLY A 150 31.05 37.68 -8.49
C GLY A 150 30.20 36.75 -7.65
N MET A 151 28.89 36.71 -7.92
CA MET A 151 28.10 35.53 -7.57
C MET A 151 28.67 34.36 -8.39
N TYR A 152 29.63 33.63 -7.81
CA TYR A 152 30.17 32.41 -8.39
C TYR A 152 29.12 31.30 -8.29
N ASN A 153 28.08 31.40 -9.10
CA ASN A 153 27.12 30.33 -9.36
C ASN A 153 27.80 29.25 -10.19
N LYS A 154 28.76 28.56 -9.58
CA LYS A 154 29.28 27.34 -10.16
C LYS A 154 28.26 26.25 -9.84
N ASN A 155 27.61 25.74 -10.90
CA ASN A 155 26.67 24.63 -10.79
C ASN A 155 27.46 23.39 -10.37
N PHE A 156 27.53 23.17 -9.07
CA PHE A 156 28.07 21.96 -8.51
C PHE A 156 26.91 21.01 -8.20
N THR A 157 27.07 19.76 -8.58
CA THR A 157 26.18 18.68 -8.18
C THR A 157 26.45 18.35 -6.71
N ILE A 158 25.41 18.33 -5.86
CA ILE A 158 25.50 17.67 -4.56
C ILE A 158 25.22 16.19 -4.80
N ASN A 159 26.15 15.34 -4.37
CA ASN A 159 25.89 13.91 -4.32
C ASN A 159 25.31 13.57 -2.96
N TYR A 160 23.98 13.64 -2.85
CA TYR A 160 23.29 13.18 -1.65
C TYR A 160 23.52 11.69 -1.48
N THR A 161 23.79 11.30 -0.23
CA THR A 161 23.91 9.91 0.15
C THR A 161 22.90 9.65 1.26
N LEU A 162 22.05 8.66 1.05
CA LEU A 162 21.11 8.19 2.06
C LEU A 162 21.57 6.81 2.52
N SER A 163 22.00 6.70 3.78
CA SER A 163 22.54 5.47 4.36
C SER A 163 21.58 4.93 5.41
N LYS A 164 21.16 3.67 5.26
CA LYS A 164 20.29 2.99 6.24
C LYS A 164 21.06 2.83 7.55
N LEU A 165 20.50 3.36 8.65
CA LEU A 165 21.05 3.14 9.99
C LEU A 165 20.45 1.89 10.63
N ASN A 166 19.13 1.77 10.52
CA ASN A 166 18.34 0.63 11.01
C ASN A 166 16.99 0.61 10.28
N ASP A 167 16.06 -0.24 10.72
CA ASP A 167 14.76 -0.42 10.06
C ASP A 167 13.79 0.76 10.21
N SER A 168 14.14 1.79 10.98
CA SER A 168 13.30 2.96 11.23
C SER A 168 14.03 4.29 11.03
N SER A 169 15.29 4.26 10.57
CA SER A 169 16.04 5.50 10.35
C SER A 169 17.12 5.40 9.27
N TYR A 170 17.37 6.55 8.65
CA TYR A 170 18.45 6.78 7.70
C TYR A 170 19.26 8.01 8.10
N THR A 171 20.53 8.04 7.68
CA THR A 171 21.32 9.27 7.68
C THR A 171 21.38 9.83 6.27
N LEU A 172 21.03 11.10 6.13
CA LEU A 172 21.23 11.88 4.91
C LEU A 172 22.51 12.70 5.06
N SER A 173 23.45 12.45 4.15
CA SER A 173 24.72 13.17 4.03
C SER A 173 24.93 13.61 2.59
N THR A 174 26.06 14.28 2.35
CA THR A 174 26.50 14.67 1.00
C THR A 174 27.95 14.28 0.80
N ASP A 175 28.44 14.43 -0.42
CA ASP A 175 29.87 14.50 -0.67
C ASP A 175 30.55 15.57 0.19
N TYR A 176 31.79 15.28 0.57
CA TYR A 176 32.55 16.07 1.53
C TYR A 176 32.77 17.51 1.04
N ALA A 177 32.48 18.48 1.91
CA ALA A 177 32.52 19.89 1.53
C ALA A 177 33.90 20.53 1.53
N TYR A 178 34.77 20.24 2.51
CA TYR A 178 35.94 21.11 2.73
C TYR A 178 37.09 20.48 3.53
N GLN A 179 38.32 20.51 3.01
CA GLN A 179 39.52 19.81 3.54
C GLN A 179 40.04 20.27 4.92
N ILE A 180 39.44 21.30 5.56
CA ILE A 180 39.83 21.71 6.93
C ILE A 180 39.37 20.69 7.99
N MET A 181 38.43 19.80 7.65
CA MET A 181 37.73 18.94 8.62
C MET A 181 38.26 17.50 8.68
N ASN A 182 39.58 17.32 8.74
CA ASN A 182 40.15 15.98 8.97
C ASN A 182 40.13 15.57 10.46
N THR A 183 39.32 16.24 11.28
CA THR A 183 39.14 15.91 12.70
C THR A 183 38.16 14.74 12.85
N PRO A 184 38.55 13.63 13.50
CA PRO A 184 37.65 12.52 13.77
C PRO A 184 36.35 12.97 14.47
N GLY A 185 35.20 12.53 13.97
CA GLY A 185 33.88 12.86 14.53
C GLY A 185 33.25 14.17 14.02
N GLN A 186 33.95 14.94 13.18
CA GLN A 186 33.39 16.11 12.50
C GLN A 186 33.13 15.77 11.03
N THR A 187 31.86 15.73 10.64
CA THR A 187 31.43 15.52 9.26
C THR A 187 30.47 16.63 8.90
N SER A 188 30.77 17.39 7.86
CA SER A 188 29.84 18.37 7.31
C SER A 188 29.03 17.80 6.15
N THR A 189 27.97 18.50 5.83
CA THR A 189 27.21 18.34 4.60
C THR A 189 27.21 19.67 3.84
N ARG A 190 27.15 19.60 2.51
CA ARG A 190 26.95 20.74 1.62
C ARG A 190 25.51 21.24 1.61
N ILE A 191 24.70 20.81 2.57
CA ILE A 191 23.28 21.17 2.68
C ILE A 191 23.14 22.56 3.27
N TYR A 192 23.91 22.90 4.30
CA TYR A 192 23.93 24.26 4.82
C TYR A 192 25.31 24.55 5.38
N GLU A 193 25.99 25.52 4.77
CA GLU A 193 27.32 25.94 5.18
C GLU A 193 27.45 27.45 5.10
N LEU A 194 28.27 27.98 6.00
CA LEU A 194 28.46 29.39 6.18
C LEU A 194 29.92 29.63 6.57
N GLN A 195 30.65 30.35 5.74
CA GLN A 195 32.04 30.73 5.99
C GLN A 195 32.14 32.25 6.05
N LEU A 196 32.83 32.75 7.06
CA LEU A 196 33.19 34.15 7.19
C LEU A 196 34.69 34.20 7.49
N PHE A 197 35.49 34.88 6.67
CA PHE A 197 36.90 35.05 6.92
C PHE A 197 37.41 36.46 6.68
N ASN A 198 38.12 36.98 7.68
CA ASN A 198 39.00 38.14 7.55
C ASN A 198 40.43 37.61 7.58
N ASN A 199 41.15 37.69 6.46
CA ASN A 199 42.60 37.49 6.45
C ASN A 199 43.24 38.87 6.39
N ARG A 200 44.18 39.14 7.30
CA ARG A 200 44.91 40.41 7.28
C ARG A 200 46.38 40.15 6.98
N THR A 201 46.86 40.78 5.93
CA THR A 201 48.24 40.63 5.48
C THR A 201 49.20 41.41 6.38
N TYR A 202 50.46 40.97 6.44
CA TYR A 202 51.53 41.73 7.11
C TYR A 202 51.78 43.12 6.48
N GLN A 203 51.23 43.37 5.29
CA GLN A 203 51.27 44.66 4.58
C GLN A 203 50.06 45.56 4.93
N GLY A 204 49.12 45.10 5.74
CA GLY A 204 47.99 45.88 6.25
C GLY A 204 46.67 45.69 5.50
N TYR A 205 46.68 45.04 4.34
CA TYR A 205 45.48 44.76 3.54
C TYR A 205 44.58 43.69 4.19
N SER A 206 43.26 43.83 4.02
CA SER A 206 42.28 42.86 4.52
C SER A 206 41.58 42.14 3.36
N ASP A 207 41.69 40.81 3.31
CA ASP A 207 40.88 39.97 2.45
C ASP A 207 39.65 39.49 3.23
N ASN A 208 38.49 40.04 2.86
CA ASN A 208 37.22 39.71 3.47
C ASN A 208 36.46 38.80 2.54
N THR A 209 36.02 37.64 3.03
CA THR A 209 34.98 36.91 2.31
C THR A 209 33.91 36.25 3.15
N PHE A 210 32.73 36.23 2.56
CA PHE A 210 31.56 35.51 3.02
C PHE A 210 31.21 34.43 2.00
N GLN A 211 30.98 33.21 2.46
CA GLN A 211 30.47 32.12 1.64
C GLN A 211 29.27 31.47 2.30
N MET A 212 28.26 31.12 1.51
CA MET A 212 27.11 30.34 1.95
C MET A 212 26.77 29.27 0.91
N THR A 213 26.56 28.05 1.38
CA THR A 213 26.15 26.90 0.56
C THR A 213 24.75 26.49 0.98
N VAL A 214 23.81 26.45 0.02
CA VAL A 214 22.42 26.02 0.24
C VAL A 214 21.87 25.32 -1.00
N PRO A 215 20.95 24.34 -0.88
CA PRO A 215 20.38 23.64 -2.02
C PRO A 215 19.51 24.59 -2.83
N LYS A 216 19.40 24.33 -4.15
CA LYS A 216 18.54 25.16 -5.03
C LYS A 216 17.05 25.00 -4.74
N LYS A 217 16.68 23.83 -4.26
CA LYS A 217 15.32 23.41 -3.95
C LYS A 217 15.35 22.55 -2.69
N ASP A 218 14.17 22.37 -2.10
CA ASP A 218 13.99 21.42 -1.02
C ASP A 218 14.48 20.02 -1.40
N ILE A 219 14.93 19.29 -0.39
CA ILE A 219 15.46 17.95 -0.55
C ILE A 219 14.28 16.99 -0.64
N ASN A 220 14.15 16.29 -1.77
CA ASN A 220 13.09 15.34 -2.00
C ASN A 220 13.51 13.92 -1.59
N LEU A 221 12.68 13.30 -0.75
CA LEU A 221 12.72 11.89 -0.39
C LEU A 221 11.44 11.22 -0.86
N ASN A 222 11.58 10.06 -1.48
CA ASN A 222 10.48 9.21 -1.90
C ASN A 222 10.32 8.06 -0.91
N VAL A 223 9.09 7.78 -0.50
CA VAL A 223 8.76 6.72 0.46
C VAL A 223 7.76 5.72 -0.11
N THR A 224 7.84 4.47 0.33
CA THR A 224 6.87 3.41 0.01
C THR A 224 6.25 2.87 1.29
N HIS A 225 4.93 2.67 1.28
CA HIS A 225 4.22 2.03 2.38
C HIS A 225 4.43 0.51 2.33
N LYS A 226 4.56 -0.11 3.50
CA LYS A 226 4.30 -1.55 3.65
C LYS A 226 2.87 -1.84 3.21
N LYS A 227 2.63 -3.04 2.66
CA LYS A 227 1.32 -3.43 2.15
C LYS A 227 0.91 -4.80 2.67
N VAL A 228 -0.38 -4.98 2.86
CA VAL A 228 -1.00 -6.30 3.03
C VAL A 228 -1.41 -6.80 1.65
N THR A 229 -0.96 -7.99 1.28
CA THR A 229 -1.36 -8.68 0.05
C THR A 229 -2.47 -9.68 0.36
N GLU A 230 -3.56 -9.62 -0.41
CA GLU A 230 -4.68 -10.57 -0.33
C GLU A 230 -4.47 -11.69 -1.36
N SER A 231 -4.39 -12.94 -0.90
CA SER A 231 -4.22 -14.12 -1.75
C SER A 231 -5.32 -15.14 -1.53
N PHE A 232 -5.89 -15.67 -2.61
CA PHE A 232 -6.82 -16.79 -2.62
C PHE A 232 -6.08 -18.07 -2.99
N LYS A 233 -6.21 -19.10 -2.14
CA LYS A 233 -5.47 -20.35 -2.23
C LYS A 233 -6.39 -21.55 -2.06
N ASP A 234 -5.99 -22.68 -2.64
CA ASP A 234 -6.60 -23.97 -2.33
C ASP A 234 -6.11 -24.53 -0.98
N THR A 235 -6.62 -25.70 -0.60
CA THR A 235 -6.23 -26.38 0.65
C THR A 235 -4.76 -26.83 0.67
N ALA A 236 -4.14 -27.05 -0.49
CA ALA A 236 -2.72 -27.36 -0.64
C ALA A 236 -1.82 -26.10 -0.63
N GLY A 237 -2.41 -24.91 -0.71
CA GLY A 237 -1.72 -23.62 -0.70
C GLY A 237 -1.40 -23.06 -2.08
N ALA A 238 -1.84 -23.71 -3.17
CA ALA A 238 -1.67 -23.20 -4.52
C ALA A 238 -2.66 -22.05 -4.80
N THR A 239 -2.24 -21.07 -5.59
CA THR A 239 -3.10 -19.93 -5.97
C THR A 239 -4.28 -20.39 -6.83
N ILE A 240 -5.46 -19.86 -6.52
CA ILE A 240 -6.70 -20.09 -7.29
C ILE A 240 -7.28 -18.75 -7.80
N PRO A 241 -8.19 -18.77 -8.79
CA PRO A 241 -8.88 -17.55 -9.20
C PRO A 241 -9.71 -16.97 -8.04
N ALA A 242 -9.61 -15.66 -7.80
CA ALA A 242 -10.38 -14.99 -6.75
C ALA A 242 -11.90 -15.06 -7.00
N PRO A 243 -12.74 -14.98 -5.95
CA PRO A 243 -14.18 -14.84 -6.09
C PRO A 243 -14.56 -13.54 -6.81
N THR A 244 -15.75 -13.50 -7.43
CA THR A 244 -16.29 -12.30 -8.07
C THR A 244 -16.33 -11.12 -7.09
N GLY A 245 -15.84 -9.96 -7.51
CA GLY A 245 -15.72 -8.76 -6.67
C GLY A 245 -14.43 -8.68 -5.86
N PHE A 246 -13.58 -9.71 -5.91
CA PHE A 246 -12.25 -9.73 -5.31
C PHE A 246 -11.16 -9.83 -6.38
N THR A 247 -9.91 -9.59 -5.98
CA THR A 247 -8.76 -9.63 -6.90
C THR A 247 -7.61 -10.38 -6.25
N GLN A 248 -7.03 -11.35 -6.97
CA GLN A 248 -5.87 -12.09 -6.52
C GLN A 248 -4.66 -11.16 -6.42
N GLY A 249 -3.92 -11.22 -5.31
CA GLY A 249 -2.73 -10.41 -5.08
C GLY A 249 -3.02 -8.93 -4.86
N LYS A 250 -4.27 -8.56 -4.52
CA LYS A 250 -4.61 -7.17 -4.22
C LYS A 250 -3.77 -6.67 -3.05
N GLN A 251 -3.08 -5.55 -3.25
CA GLN A 251 -2.27 -4.94 -2.21
C GLN A 251 -2.99 -3.72 -1.61
N THR A 252 -2.96 -3.62 -0.28
CA THR A 252 -3.52 -2.49 0.46
C THR A 252 -2.42 -1.86 1.32
N SER A 253 -2.15 -0.56 1.13
CA SER A 253 -1.13 0.17 1.89
C SER A 253 -1.50 0.29 3.38
N ILE A 254 -0.51 0.11 4.24
CA ILE A 254 -0.60 0.29 5.69
C ILE A 254 -0.27 1.75 5.98
N THR A 255 -1.20 2.51 6.58
CA THR A 255 -1.14 3.99 6.61
C THR A 255 -0.89 4.60 7.99
N SER A 256 -0.72 3.78 9.03
CA SER A 256 -0.47 4.28 10.40
C SER A 256 0.30 3.26 11.23
N ASN A 257 0.83 3.69 12.39
CA ASN A 257 1.56 2.84 13.33
C ASN A 257 0.66 1.87 14.13
N ASN A 258 -0.66 2.12 14.16
CA ASN A 258 -1.67 1.30 14.83
C ASN A 258 -2.72 0.83 13.82
N TYR A 259 -2.27 0.32 12.68
CA TYR A 259 -3.15 -0.02 11.58
C TYR A 259 -3.89 -1.34 11.84
N THR A 260 -5.16 -1.38 11.42
CA THR A 260 -5.97 -2.60 11.43
C THR A 260 -6.40 -2.88 10.02
N PHE A 261 -5.93 -4.00 9.47
CA PHE A 261 -6.38 -4.44 8.16
C PHE A 261 -7.85 -4.86 8.21
N LYS A 262 -8.59 -4.48 7.17
CA LYS A 262 -10.00 -4.87 6.95
C LYS A 262 -10.15 -5.21 5.47
N GLN A 263 -10.49 -6.45 5.17
CA GLN A 263 -10.85 -6.82 3.81
C GLN A 263 -12.16 -6.10 3.42
N ALA A 264 -12.21 -5.60 2.18
CA ALA A 264 -13.42 -5.03 1.64
C ALA A 264 -14.38 -6.14 1.15
N GLY A 265 -15.65 -6.04 1.52
CA GLY A 265 -16.68 -7.00 1.12
C GLY A 265 -16.81 -8.18 2.08
N THR A 266 -17.59 -9.19 1.66
CA THR A 266 -17.83 -10.42 2.41
C THR A 266 -17.54 -11.61 1.50
N LEU A 267 -16.65 -12.49 1.97
CA LEU A 267 -16.27 -13.70 1.25
C LEU A 267 -17.48 -14.61 1.04
N PRO A 268 -17.77 -15.05 -0.19
CA PRO A 268 -18.87 -15.96 -0.45
C PRO A 268 -18.57 -17.34 0.16
N GLU A 269 -19.62 -18.03 0.61
CA GLU A 269 -19.52 -19.42 1.09
C GLU A 269 -19.04 -20.34 -0.03
N THR A 270 -19.59 -20.17 -1.24
CA THR A 270 -19.22 -20.90 -2.43
C THR A 270 -19.19 -19.96 -3.63
N TYR A 271 -18.32 -20.21 -4.60
CA TYR A 271 -18.36 -19.52 -5.88
C TYR A 271 -17.91 -20.42 -7.03
N LYS A 272 -18.42 -20.13 -8.23
CA LYS A 272 -17.90 -20.70 -9.48
C LYS A 272 -16.84 -19.76 -10.02
N ALA A 273 -15.61 -20.26 -10.12
CA ALA A 273 -14.48 -19.49 -10.63
C ALA A 273 -14.50 -19.39 -12.16
N SER A 274 -13.69 -18.49 -12.71
CA SER A 274 -13.52 -18.30 -14.15
C SER A 274 -12.96 -19.51 -14.88
N ASN A 275 -12.28 -20.42 -14.17
CA ASN A 275 -11.81 -21.70 -14.70
C ASN A 275 -12.90 -22.80 -14.73
N GLY A 276 -14.15 -22.46 -14.40
CA GLY A 276 -15.30 -23.38 -14.40
C GLY A 276 -15.44 -24.24 -13.14
N LYS A 277 -14.43 -24.25 -12.25
CA LYS A 277 -14.46 -25.01 -10.99
C LYS A 277 -15.29 -24.30 -9.93
N THR A 278 -15.83 -25.08 -9.00
CA THR A 278 -16.57 -24.54 -7.84
C THR A 278 -15.71 -24.66 -6.60
N TYR A 279 -15.68 -23.62 -5.79
CA TYR A 279 -14.85 -23.51 -4.60
C TYR A 279 -15.71 -23.18 -3.38
N LYS A 280 -15.43 -23.82 -2.24
CA LYS A 280 -16.11 -23.64 -0.95
C LYS A 280 -15.17 -23.11 0.12
N PHE A 281 -15.60 -22.09 0.86
CA PHE A 281 -14.77 -21.37 1.81
C PHE A 281 -14.39 -22.26 3.00
N LYS A 282 -13.09 -22.27 3.37
CA LYS A 282 -12.58 -23.03 4.52
C LYS A 282 -12.08 -22.13 5.65
N GLY A 283 -11.87 -20.85 5.37
CA GLY A 283 -11.34 -19.89 6.33
C GLY A 283 -10.20 -19.06 5.73
N TRP A 284 -9.50 -18.33 6.58
CA TRP A 284 -8.35 -17.54 6.22
C TRP A 284 -7.31 -17.55 7.33
N TYR A 285 -6.09 -17.13 7.01
CA TYR A 285 -5.01 -16.93 7.97
C TYR A 285 -4.15 -15.72 7.59
N LYS A 286 -3.52 -15.12 8.60
CA LYS A 286 -2.53 -14.06 8.46
C LYS A 286 -1.12 -14.66 8.38
N GLY A 287 -0.30 -14.16 7.46
CA GLY A 287 1.12 -14.46 7.38
C GLY A 287 1.51 -15.56 6.40
N LYS A 288 2.79 -15.93 6.41
CA LYS A 288 3.42 -16.81 5.41
C LYS A 288 3.11 -18.29 5.65
N THR A 289 2.93 -18.68 6.90
CA THR A 289 2.75 -20.10 7.30
C THR A 289 1.28 -20.40 7.56
N LYS A 290 0.75 -21.44 6.92
CA LYS A 290 -0.61 -21.92 7.15
C LYS A 290 -0.72 -22.61 8.52
N PRO A 291 -1.61 -22.14 9.42
CA PRO A 291 -1.85 -22.80 10.71
C PRO A 291 -2.74 -24.04 10.57
N ASN A 292 -2.78 -24.85 11.63
CA ASN A 292 -3.68 -26.01 11.71
C ASN A 292 -5.17 -25.62 11.76
N THR A 293 -5.47 -24.43 12.31
CA THR A 293 -6.84 -23.92 12.45
C THR A 293 -6.95 -22.59 11.71
N LEU A 294 -7.93 -22.50 10.82
CA LEU A 294 -8.24 -21.29 10.06
C LEU A 294 -9.32 -20.46 10.76
N THR A 295 -9.27 -19.14 10.58
CA THR A 295 -10.34 -18.25 11.00
C THR A 295 -11.47 -18.29 9.97
N THR A 296 -12.71 -18.49 10.42
CA THR A 296 -13.86 -18.74 9.52
C THR A 296 -14.78 -17.52 9.35
N THR A 297 -14.37 -16.34 9.81
CA THR A 297 -15.10 -15.10 9.52
C THR A 297 -15.01 -14.78 8.03
N LYS A 298 -16.12 -14.29 7.45
CA LYS A 298 -16.19 -13.94 6.02
C LYS A 298 -15.75 -12.50 5.73
N ALA A 299 -15.39 -11.74 6.76
CA ALA A 299 -14.82 -10.41 6.66
C ALA A 299 -13.54 -10.36 7.50
N PRO A 300 -12.39 -10.79 6.94
CA PRO A 300 -11.09 -10.75 7.62
C PRO A 300 -10.76 -9.37 8.17
N SER A 301 -10.39 -9.32 9.45
CA SER A 301 -9.86 -8.12 10.08
C SER A 301 -8.91 -8.49 11.21
N TYR A 302 -7.76 -7.80 11.27
CA TYR A 302 -6.73 -8.03 12.28
C TYR A 302 -5.78 -6.84 12.37
N ALA A 303 -5.13 -6.67 13.53
CA ALA A 303 -4.05 -5.72 13.70
C ALA A 303 -2.79 -6.21 12.96
N VAL A 304 -2.12 -5.28 12.25
CA VAL A 304 -0.85 -5.58 11.60
C VAL A 304 0.30 -5.59 12.61
N THR A 305 1.32 -6.43 12.36
CA THR A 305 2.48 -6.65 13.25
C THR A 305 3.76 -6.01 12.73
N TYR A 306 3.81 -5.58 11.47
CA TYR A 306 4.94 -4.91 10.80
C TYR A 306 6.20 -5.78 10.66
N ASP A 307 6.07 -7.09 10.89
CA ASP A 307 7.11 -8.12 10.88
C ASP A 307 7.19 -8.90 9.55
N ASP A 308 6.67 -8.29 8.48
CA ASP A 308 6.55 -8.87 7.15
C ASP A 308 5.76 -10.20 7.12
N ASN A 309 4.87 -10.38 8.10
CA ASN A 309 4.01 -11.55 8.25
C ASN A 309 2.51 -11.17 8.32
N ASP A 310 2.14 -10.09 7.61
CA ASP A 310 0.81 -9.49 7.66
C ASP A 310 -0.07 -9.80 6.44
N ASP A 311 0.40 -10.59 5.47
CA ASP A 311 -0.40 -10.92 4.28
C ASP A 311 -1.65 -11.77 4.64
N LEU A 312 -2.76 -11.50 3.96
CA LEU A 312 -4.00 -12.27 4.09
C LEU A 312 -4.00 -13.44 3.10
N ASN A 313 -4.20 -14.64 3.61
CA ASN A 313 -4.40 -15.85 2.80
C ASN A 313 -5.81 -16.41 3.06
N VAL A 314 -6.65 -16.36 2.04
CA VAL A 314 -8.01 -16.90 2.04
C VAL A 314 -7.99 -18.28 1.41
N VAL A 315 -8.54 -19.28 2.11
CA VAL A 315 -8.50 -20.69 1.69
C VAL A 315 -9.88 -21.14 1.25
N TYR A 316 -9.93 -21.71 0.06
CA TYR A 316 -11.09 -22.43 -0.45
C TYR A 316 -10.72 -23.87 -0.79
N GLU A 317 -11.72 -24.74 -0.78
CA GLU A 317 -11.63 -26.13 -1.23
C GLU A 317 -12.36 -26.26 -2.56
N GLU A 318 -11.73 -26.91 -3.55
CA GLU A 318 -12.43 -27.26 -4.78
C GLU A 318 -13.46 -28.34 -4.47
N ILE A 319 -14.71 -28.07 -4.83
CA ILE A 319 -15.81 -29.03 -4.72
C ILE A 319 -16.38 -29.31 -6.10
N LYS A 320 -16.82 -30.55 -6.31
CA LYS A 320 -17.63 -30.89 -7.48
C LYS A 320 -19.09 -30.62 -7.14
N VAL A 321 -19.77 -29.90 -8.02
CA VAL A 321 -21.21 -29.63 -7.89
C VAL A 321 -21.88 -30.19 -9.12
N LEU A 322 -22.85 -31.10 -8.94
CA LEU A 322 -23.78 -31.50 -9.98
C LEU A 322 -24.93 -30.51 -10.04
N GLU A 323 -25.21 -30.01 -11.24
CA GLU A 323 -26.41 -29.25 -11.54
C GLU A 323 -27.47 -30.18 -12.15
N PHE A 324 -28.63 -30.26 -11.50
CA PHE A 324 -29.82 -30.91 -12.04
C PHE A 324 -30.64 -29.85 -12.74
N PRO A 325 -30.77 -29.91 -14.09
CA PRO A 325 -31.52 -28.90 -14.81
C PRO A 325 -33.00 -28.96 -14.44
N SER A 326 -33.68 -27.83 -14.56
CA SER A 326 -35.12 -27.81 -14.37
C SER A 326 -35.81 -28.73 -15.39
N ARG A 327 -36.79 -29.51 -14.93
CA ARG A 327 -37.65 -30.33 -15.80
C ARG A 327 -39.11 -30.12 -15.44
N THR A 328 -39.96 -30.04 -16.46
CA THR A 328 -41.40 -30.02 -16.30
C THR A 328 -41.99 -31.26 -16.97
N TYR A 329 -42.70 -32.08 -16.20
CA TYR A 329 -43.46 -33.22 -16.69
C TYR A 329 -44.92 -32.82 -16.82
N GLN A 330 -45.51 -33.07 -17.98
CA GLN A 330 -46.89 -32.70 -18.28
C GLN A 330 -47.74 -33.94 -18.47
N PHE A 331 -48.91 -33.98 -17.83
CA PHE A 331 -49.87 -35.06 -17.92
C PHE A 331 -51.14 -34.53 -18.56
N GLY A 332 -51.47 -35.08 -19.73
CA GLY A 332 -52.73 -34.84 -20.42
C GLY A 332 -53.65 -36.04 -20.28
N PHE A 333 -54.96 -35.77 -20.31
CA PHE A 333 -55.98 -36.79 -20.16
C PHE A 333 -56.88 -36.77 -21.40
N VAL A 334 -57.22 -37.95 -21.89
CA VAL A 334 -58.16 -38.15 -22.99
C VAL A 334 -59.23 -39.14 -22.56
N ASP A 335 -60.44 -38.99 -23.10
CA ASP A 335 -61.53 -39.93 -22.90
C ASP A 335 -61.44 -41.12 -23.88
N GLU A 336 -62.38 -42.05 -23.78
CA GLU A 336 -62.47 -43.23 -24.64
C GLU A 336 -62.63 -42.92 -26.14
N SER A 337 -63.04 -41.69 -26.49
CA SER A 337 -63.14 -41.23 -27.88
C SER A 337 -61.84 -40.56 -28.38
N GLY A 338 -60.84 -40.42 -27.50
CA GLY A 338 -59.58 -39.72 -27.77
C GLY A 338 -59.70 -38.20 -27.62
N LYS A 339 -60.82 -37.67 -27.14
CA LYS A 339 -60.99 -36.23 -26.91
C LYS A 339 -60.35 -35.82 -25.60
N ARG A 340 -59.75 -34.63 -25.56
CA ARG A 340 -59.13 -34.10 -24.34
C ARG A 340 -60.17 -33.88 -23.23
N VAL A 341 -59.83 -34.39 -22.05
CA VAL A 341 -60.54 -34.12 -20.80
C VAL A 341 -60.03 -32.80 -20.20
N ASP A 342 -60.89 -32.10 -19.47
CA ASP A 342 -60.47 -30.93 -18.69
C ASP A 342 -59.64 -31.38 -17.47
N ALA A 343 -58.32 -31.21 -17.55
CA ALA A 343 -57.36 -31.56 -16.51
C ALA A 343 -57.55 -30.76 -15.21
N SER A 344 -58.33 -29.67 -15.18
CA SER A 344 -58.68 -29.00 -13.93
C SER A 344 -59.63 -29.82 -13.06
N THR A 345 -60.38 -30.74 -13.67
CA THR A 345 -61.36 -31.60 -12.99
C THR A 345 -60.74 -32.85 -12.36
N ILE A 346 -59.49 -33.17 -12.71
CA ILE A 346 -58.74 -34.30 -12.16
C ILE A 346 -57.79 -33.76 -11.11
N ASP A 347 -57.78 -34.32 -9.91
CA ASP A 347 -56.75 -34.00 -8.92
C ASP A 347 -55.56 -34.95 -9.09
N LEU A 348 -54.35 -34.40 -9.16
CA LEU A 348 -53.09 -35.14 -9.17
C LEU A 348 -52.25 -34.68 -7.99
N THR A 349 -51.90 -35.62 -7.11
CA THR A 349 -50.92 -35.41 -6.05
C THR A 349 -49.75 -36.38 -6.21
N TYR A 350 -48.56 -35.98 -5.79
CA TYR A 350 -47.36 -36.82 -5.85
C TYR A 350 -46.46 -36.55 -4.64
N ASP A 351 -45.52 -37.46 -4.41
CA ASP A 351 -44.47 -37.27 -3.43
C ASP A 351 -43.16 -36.93 -4.17
N ASN A 352 -42.45 -35.91 -3.74
CA ASN A 352 -41.12 -35.58 -4.26
C ASN A 352 -40.08 -36.34 -3.45
N TRP A 353 -39.38 -37.26 -4.09
CA TRP A 353 -38.40 -38.14 -3.47
C TRP A 353 -37.00 -37.82 -3.96
N TYR A 354 -36.07 -37.78 -3.00
CA TYR A 354 -34.64 -37.65 -3.24
C TYR A 354 -33.93 -38.86 -2.62
N GLY A 355 -33.16 -39.56 -3.46
CA GLY A 355 -32.36 -40.68 -3.02
C GLY A 355 -30.92 -40.63 -3.53
N ILE A 356 -30.07 -41.30 -2.77
CA ILE A 356 -28.65 -41.49 -3.10
C ILE A 356 -28.41 -42.99 -3.27
N GLY A 357 -27.83 -43.37 -4.40
CA GLY A 357 -27.38 -44.71 -4.70
C GLY A 357 -25.86 -44.80 -4.60
N THR A 358 -25.36 -45.78 -3.87
CA THR A 358 -23.93 -46.15 -3.85
C THR A 358 -23.69 -47.27 -4.86
N GLU A 359 -22.68 -47.14 -5.74
CA GLU A 359 -22.46 -48.10 -6.83
C GLU A 359 -22.04 -49.52 -6.37
N PRO A 360 -22.63 -50.59 -6.95
CA PRO A 360 -21.97 -51.87 -7.22
C PRO A 360 -21.33 -51.88 -8.63
N PRO A 361 -20.49 -52.88 -8.97
CA PRO A 361 -19.58 -52.88 -10.15
C PRO A 361 -20.19 -52.71 -11.56
N ASN A 362 -21.51 -52.61 -11.72
CA ASN A 362 -22.21 -52.71 -13.00
C ASN A 362 -23.05 -51.46 -13.37
N ASN A 363 -22.69 -50.27 -12.86
CA ASN A 363 -23.29 -48.97 -13.22
C ASN A 363 -24.81 -48.81 -12.99
N ILE A 364 -25.41 -49.61 -12.11
CA ILE A 364 -26.78 -49.41 -11.61
C ILE A 364 -26.75 -49.61 -10.09
N PRO A 365 -27.17 -48.62 -9.27
CA PRO A 365 -27.23 -48.79 -7.82
C PRO A 365 -28.15 -49.96 -7.45
N SER A 366 -27.64 -50.96 -6.71
CA SER A 366 -28.45 -52.11 -6.27
C SER A 366 -29.44 -51.77 -5.16
N ALA A 367 -29.26 -50.62 -4.49
CA ALA A 367 -30.14 -50.09 -3.47
C ALA A 367 -30.08 -48.56 -3.47
N TRP A 368 -31.25 -47.93 -3.28
CA TRP A 368 -31.39 -46.48 -3.11
C TRP A 368 -31.68 -46.17 -1.65
N ALA A 369 -30.89 -45.28 -1.04
CA ALA A 369 -31.22 -44.73 0.27
C ALA A 369 -32.11 -43.50 0.09
N THR A 370 -33.28 -43.50 0.74
CA THR A 370 -34.15 -42.31 0.78
C THR A 370 -33.52 -41.26 1.68
N THR A 371 -33.16 -40.12 1.12
CA THR A 371 -32.60 -39.00 1.89
C THR A 371 -33.70 -38.02 2.31
N LYS A 372 -34.65 -37.74 1.42
CA LYS A 372 -35.77 -36.85 1.69
C LYS A 372 -36.99 -37.29 0.90
N ILE A 373 -38.16 -37.23 1.52
CA ILE A 373 -39.45 -37.37 0.84
C ILE A 373 -40.39 -36.26 1.33
N GLU A 374 -40.98 -35.53 0.38
CA GLU A 374 -42.01 -34.53 0.64
C GLU A 374 -43.31 -35.04 0.03
N THR A 375 -44.33 -35.24 0.86
CA THR A 375 -45.51 -36.01 0.47
C THR A 375 -46.73 -35.12 0.18
N GLY A 376 -47.62 -35.61 -0.69
CA GLY A 376 -48.92 -34.98 -0.93
C GLY A 376 -48.87 -33.66 -1.70
N ILE A 377 -47.84 -33.43 -2.51
CA ILE A 377 -47.69 -32.22 -3.33
C ILE A 377 -48.78 -32.24 -4.42
N LYS A 378 -49.59 -31.17 -4.50
CA LYS A 378 -50.62 -31.04 -5.53
C LYS A 378 -50.02 -30.49 -6.82
N ALA A 379 -50.22 -31.20 -7.93
CA ALA A 379 -49.78 -30.78 -9.25
C ALA A 379 -50.64 -29.62 -9.78
N ASN A 380 -49.99 -28.62 -10.36
CA ASN A 380 -50.66 -27.45 -10.94
C ASN A 380 -51.33 -27.82 -12.27
N THR A 381 -52.42 -27.14 -12.63
CA THR A 381 -53.01 -27.23 -13.98
C THR A 381 -52.60 -26.02 -14.81
N LYS A 382 -52.03 -26.24 -15.99
CA LYS A 382 -51.69 -25.20 -16.96
C LYS A 382 -51.99 -25.67 -18.38
N ASN A 383 -52.65 -24.84 -19.18
CA ASN A 383 -53.02 -25.15 -20.58
C ASN A 383 -53.70 -26.52 -20.75
N ASN A 384 -54.60 -26.87 -19.82
CA ASN A 384 -55.30 -28.15 -19.77
C ASN A 384 -54.39 -29.39 -19.59
N LEU A 385 -53.24 -29.23 -18.92
CA LEU A 385 -52.33 -30.31 -18.53
C LEU A 385 -52.00 -30.17 -17.04
N LYS A 386 -51.76 -31.28 -16.35
CA LYS A 386 -51.14 -31.25 -15.02
C LYS A 386 -49.63 -31.16 -15.16
N GLU A 387 -48.99 -30.31 -14.37
CA GLU A 387 -47.54 -30.11 -14.39
C GLU A 387 -46.90 -30.52 -13.06
N ILE A 388 -45.85 -31.33 -13.16
CA ILE A 388 -44.89 -31.60 -12.08
C ILE A 388 -43.59 -30.91 -12.45
N ILE A 389 -43.14 -29.98 -11.61
CA ILE A 389 -41.95 -29.16 -11.88
C ILE A 389 -40.83 -29.56 -10.92
N TYR A 390 -39.70 -29.96 -11.50
CA TYR A 390 -38.41 -30.04 -10.83
C TYR A 390 -37.67 -28.73 -11.07
N PRO A 391 -37.46 -27.89 -10.06
CA PRO A 391 -36.59 -26.72 -10.20
C PRO A 391 -35.13 -27.15 -10.35
N VAL A 392 -34.27 -26.22 -10.78
CA VAL A 392 -32.82 -26.44 -10.80
C VAL A 392 -32.35 -26.78 -9.39
N GLN A 393 -31.53 -27.83 -9.25
CA GLN A 393 -30.91 -28.19 -7.99
C GLN A 393 -29.39 -28.30 -8.13
N TYR A 394 -28.66 -27.96 -7.07
CA TYR A 394 -27.21 -28.06 -7.01
C TYR A 394 -26.82 -28.98 -5.86
N LEU A 395 -26.03 -30.02 -6.16
CA LEU A 395 -25.55 -30.98 -5.16
C LEU A 395 -24.03 -31.01 -5.14
N GLU A 396 -23.44 -30.73 -3.99
CA GLU A 396 -22.04 -31.03 -3.71
C GLU A 396 -21.85 -32.56 -3.75
N THR A 397 -20.85 -33.04 -4.48
CA THR A 397 -20.59 -34.47 -4.65
C THR A 397 -19.10 -34.78 -4.60
N ASN A 398 -18.78 -36.00 -4.19
CA ASN A 398 -17.43 -36.54 -4.21
C ASN A 398 -17.19 -37.47 -5.42
N SER A 399 -18.08 -37.41 -6.43
CA SER A 399 -18.08 -38.13 -7.72
C SER A 399 -18.38 -39.64 -7.75
N ASN A 400 -18.55 -40.31 -6.62
CA ASN A 400 -18.85 -41.76 -6.61
C ASN A 400 -20.33 -42.10 -6.34
N ASP A 401 -21.15 -41.10 -6.01
CA ASP A 401 -22.56 -41.30 -5.67
C ASP A 401 -23.46 -41.02 -6.89
N SER A 402 -24.47 -41.87 -7.07
CA SER A 402 -25.58 -41.63 -7.99
C SER A 402 -26.70 -40.90 -7.26
N PHE A 403 -27.26 -39.87 -7.89
CA PHE A 403 -28.34 -39.08 -7.30
C PHE A 403 -29.60 -39.19 -8.14
N GLN A 404 -30.75 -39.32 -7.48
CA GLN A 404 -32.04 -39.35 -8.15
C GLN A 404 -33.04 -38.43 -7.46
N PHE A 405 -33.67 -37.59 -8.28
CA PHE A 405 -34.85 -36.82 -7.93
C PHE A 405 -36.03 -37.38 -8.71
N SER A 406 -37.14 -37.71 -8.05
CA SER A 406 -38.27 -38.38 -8.71
C SER A 406 -39.61 -38.03 -8.09
N ALA A 407 -40.64 -38.06 -8.94
CA ALA A 407 -42.03 -37.98 -8.50
C ALA A 407 -42.44 -39.41 -8.31
N VAL A 408 -42.72 -39.75 -7.07
CA VAL A 408 -43.16 -41.09 -6.69
C VAL A 408 -44.57 -41.02 -6.15
N ASN A 409 -45.25 -42.16 -6.10
CA ASN A 409 -46.60 -42.28 -5.57
C ASN A 409 -47.58 -41.25 -6.19
N LEU A 410 -47.60 -41.15 -7.51
CA LEU A 410 -48.58 -40.32 -8.22
C LEU A 410 -49.97 -40.88 -7.95
N ARG A 411 -50.87 -40.03 -7.45
CA ARG A 411 -52.24 -40.39 -7.08
C ARG A 411 -53.19 -39.49 -7.85
N TYR A 412 -54.11 -40.12 -8.57
CA TYR A 412 -55.13 -39.45 -9.35
C TYR A 412 -56.49 -39.61 -8.68
N GLN A 413 -57.24 -38.52 -8.57
CA GLN A 413 -58.63 -38.56 -8.19
C GLN A 413 -59.48 -38.11 -9.37
N LEU A 414 -60.19 -39.08 -9.96
CA LEU A 414 -61.00 -38.89 -11.15
C LEU A 414 -62.39 -38.36 -10.80
N PRO A 415 -63.00 -37.53 -11.66
CA PRO A 415 -64.44 -37.25 -11.62
C PRO A 415 -65.26 -38.55 -11.66
N ARG A 416 -66.41 -38.55 -10.96
CA ARG A 416 -67.30 -39.73 -10.87
C ARG A 416 -67.87 -40.23 -12.21
N ILE A 417 -67.75 -39.44 -13.26
CA ILE A 417 -68.15 -39.82 -14.63
C ILE A 417 -67.17 -40.80 -15.29
N TYR A 418 -65.95 -40.94 -14.77
CA TYR A 418 -64.94 -41.88 -15.27
C TYR A 418 -64.80 -43.09 -14.35
N LYS A 419 -64.78 -44.29 -14.95
CA LYS A 419 -64.70 -45.56 -14.21
C LYS A 419 -63.26 -45.96 -13.85
N SER A 420 -62.30 -45.69 -14.74
CA SER A 420 -60.89 -46.08 -14.60
C SER A 420 -59.99 -45.16 -15.42
N ILE A 421 -58.70 -45.12 -15.09
CA ILE A 421 -57.64 -44.49 -15.89
C ILE A 421 -56.69 -45.59 -16.38
N SER A 422 -56.09 -45.40 -17.55
CA SER A 422 -55.02 -46.24 -18.06
C SER A 422 -53.88 -45.36 -18.58
N ILE A 423 -52.65 -45.88 -18.53
CA ILE A 423 -51.47 -45.20 -19.06
C ILE A 423 -51.08 -45.85 -20.38
N GLN A 424 -51.02 -45.05 -21.44
CA GLN A 424 -50.50 -45.50 -22.72
C GLN A 424 -48.98 -45.35 -22.72
N ASN A 425 -48.26 -46.43 -22.98
CA ASN A 425 -46.81 -46.40 -23.09
C ASN A 425 -46.36 -45.77 -24.41
N GLN A 426 -45.06 -45.49 -24.55
CA GLN A 426 -44.49 -44.86 -25.75
C GLN A 426 -44.62 -45.70 -27.03
N GLN A 427 -44.97 -46.99 -26.92
CA GLN A 427 -45.16 -47.92 -28.03
C GLN A 427 -46.65 -48.02 -28.45
N GLY A 428 -47.53 -47.23 -27.82
CA GLY A 428 -48.96 -47.16 -28.15
C GLY A 428 -49.82 -48.24 -27.48
N GLY A 429 -49.24 -49.13 -26.69
CA GLY A 429 -49.97 -50.11 -25.88
C GLY A 429 -50.39 -49.54 -24.53
N PHE A 430 -51.50 -50.02 -23.97
CA PHE A 430 -51.84 -49.73 -22.58
C PHE A 430 -51.01 -50.61 -21.66
N ASP A 431 -50.33 -49.98 -20.70
CA ASP A 431 -49.58 -50.71 -19.69
C ASP A 431 -50.54 -51.21 -18.61
N ALA A 432 -50.66 -52.53 -18.47
CA ALA A 432 -51.53 -53.17 -17.49
C ALA A 432 -50.95 -53.14 -16.06
N ALA A 433 -49.69 -52.73 -15.90
CA ALA A 433 -49.01 -52.67 -14.60
C ALA A 433 -49.21 -51.35 -13.84
N TYR A 434 -49.89 -50.36 -14.44
CA TYR A 434 -50.09 -49.02 -13.87
C TYR A 434 -51.56 -48.61 -13.73
#